data_AF-A0A521KXB5-F1
#
_entry.id   AF-A0A521KXB5-F1
#
_cell.length_a   1.000
_cell.length_b   1.000
_cell.length_c   1.000
_cell.angle_alpha   90.00
_cell.angle_beta   90.00
_cell.angle_gamma   90.00
#
_symmetry.space_group_name_H-M   'P 1'
#
loop_
_entity.id
_entity.type
_entity.pdbx_description
1 polymer ?
#
loop_
_entity_poly.entity_id
_entity_poly.type
_entity_poly.pdbx_seq_one_letter_code
_entity_poly.pdbx_strand_id
1 'polypeptide(L)'
;KWDYFAGLGADQIEAHIRADTTWRRPVWPLGARRSNGPYVNIHDPFDLADDAGLGEKPPPRFDGSEQLTPAERIALDVLELSWPSTRADVKSRYKELVKLHHPDANGGDRDAEEKLKQINAAYSTLRASEHLAAE
;
A
#
# COMPACT_ATOMS: atom_id res chain seq x y z
N LYS A 1 -58.26 5.48 40.57
CA LYS A 1 -57.93 4.96 39.23
C LYS A 1 -56.59 5.57 38.84
N TRP A 2 -55.57 4.77 38.57
CA TRP A 2 -54.27 5.27 38.14
C TRP A 2 -54.26 5.42 36.62
N ASP A 3 -53.77 6.55 36.13
CA ASP A 3 -53.53 6.78 34.71
C ASP A 3 -52.05 7.12 34.52
N TYR A 4 -51.34 6.22 33.83
CA TYR A 4 -49.91 6.32 33.58
C TYR A 4 -49.56 7.50 32.67
N PHE A 5 -50.50 7.97 31.85
CA PHE A 5 -50.31 9.09 30.93
C PHE A 5 -50.94 10.40 31.43
N ALA A 6 -51.39 10.47 32.68
CA ALA A 6 -51.95 11.68 33.24
C ALA A 6 -50.94 12.83 33.21
N GLY A 7 -51.26 13.89 32.46
CA GLY A 7 -50.43 15.09 32.32
C GLY A 7 -49.41 15.05 31.17
N LEU A 8 -49.33 13.94 30.42
CA LEU A 8 -48.51 13.87 29.21
C LEU A 8 -49.31 14.37 27.98
N GLY A 9 -48.63 15.14 27.13
CA GLY A 9 -49.18 15.56 25.83
C GLY A 9 -49.19 14.43 24.81
N ALA A 10 -49.99 14.57 23.75
CA ALA A 10 -50.12 13.55 22.69
C ALA A 10 -48.75 13.13 22.10
N ASP A 11 -47.88 14.09 21.80
CA ASP A 11 -46.54 13.84 21.26
C ASP A 11 -45.67 12.97 22.19
N GLN A 12 -45.82 13.16 23.50
CA GLN A 12 -45.07 12.41 24.51
C GLN A 12 -45.61 10.98 24.66
N ILE A 13 -46.93 10.81 24.52
CA ILE A 13 -47.58 9.49 24.50
C ILE A 13 -47.12 8.72 23.25
N GLU A 14 -47.12 9.36 22.07
CA GLU A 14 -46.63 8.76 20.83
C GLU A 14 -45.15 8.37 20.89
N ALA A 15 -44.30 9.23 21.47
CA ALA A 15 -42.89 8.92 21.70
C ALA A 15 -42.72 7.69 22.62
N HIS A 16 -43.54 7.58 23.68
CA HIS A 16 -43.55 6.41 24.56
C HIS A 16 -43.95 5.13 23.82
N ILE A 17 -45.04 5.18 23.03
CA ILE A 17 -45.51 4.03 22.23
C ILE A 17 -44.43 3.59 21.23
N ARG A 18 -43.79 4.55 20.55
CA ARG A 18 -42.72 4.28 19.58
C ARG A 18 -41.49 3.67 20.26
N ALA A 19 -41.11 4.17 21.43
CA ALA A 19 -39.98 3.63 22.19
C ALA A 19 -40.29 2.20 22.68
N ASP A 20 -41.49 1.96 23.20
CA ASP A 20 -41.89 0.64 23.69
C ASP A 20 -41.94 -0.41 22.55
N THR A 21 -42.22 0.02 21.31
CA THR A 21 -42.16 -0.84 20.11
C THR A 21 -40.76 -1.45 19.90
N THR A 22 -39.69 -0.72 20.23
CA THR A 22 -38.31 -1.23 20.15
C THR A 22 -37.78 -1.69 21.50
N TRP A 23 -38.66 -1.94 22.48
CA TRP A 23 -38.28 -2.24 23.87
C TRP A 23 -37.35 -1.16 24.47
N ARG A 24 -37.58 0.10 24.09
CA ARG A 24 -36.75 1.27 24.40
C ARG A 24 -35.28 1.11 24.03
N ARG A 25 -34.97 0.20 23.10
CA ARG A 25 -33.60 0.01 22.61
C ARG A 25 -33.29 1.11 21.60
N PRO A 26 -32.09 1.70 21.68
CA PRO A 26 -31.66 2.67 20.69
C PRO A 26 -31.60 2.00 19.31
N VAL A 27 -32.30 2.58 18.34
CA VAL A 27 -32.26 2.16 16.94
C VAL A 27 -31.45 3.17 16.14
N TRP A 28 -30.59 2.66 15.27
CA TRP A 28 -29.81 3.48 14.36
C TRP A 28 -30.61 3.62 13.06
N PRO A 29 -30.85 4.84 12.54
CA PRO A 29 -31.47 5.00 11.23
C PRO A 29 -30.60 4.29 10.19
N LEU A 30 -31.25 3.62 9.23
CA LEU A 30 -30.55 3.02 8.10
C LEU A 30 -29.76 4.12 7.37
N GLY A 31 -28.43 4.01 7.34
CA GLY A 31 -27.54 4.99 6.71
C GLY A 31 -27.00 6.11 7.62
N ALA A 32 -27.41 6.20 8.89
CA ALA A 32 -26.90 7.22 9.83
C ALA A 32 -25.44 7.00 10.25
N ARG A 33 -24.90 5.78 10.07
CA ARG A 33 -23.47 5.49 10.24
C ARG A 33 -22.66 5.89 9.00
N ARG A 34 -22.72 7.16 8.60
CA ARG A 34 -21.81 7.74 7.57
C ARG A 34 -21.31 9.13 7.96
N SER A 35 -20.93 9.32 9.22
CA SER A 35 -20.28 10.57 9.67
C SER A 35 -19.31 10.35 10.83
N ASN A 36 -18.41 9.38 10.67
CA ASN A 36 -17.05 9.41 11.20
C ASN A 36 -16.23 8.36 10.40
N GLY A 37 -15.00 8.72 10.04
CA GLY A 37 -14.14 8.00 9.08
C GLY A 37 -13.94 6.50 9.37
N PRO A 38 -13.46 5.77 8.36
CA PRO A 38 -13.50 4.32 8.34
C PRO A 38 -12.65 3.81 9.50
N TYR A 39 -13.22 2.91 10.28
CA TYR A 39 -12.51 1.99 11.17
C TYR A 39 -11.14 2.47 11.65
N VAL A 40 -11.16 3.23 12.73
CA VAL A 40 -10.14 3.23 13.78
C VAL A 40 -9.38 1.89 13.81
N ASN A 41 -8.24 1.84 13.11
CA ASN A 41 -7.19 0.80 13.12
C ASN A 41 -7.59 -0.50 13.84
N ILE A 42 -8.50 -1.28 13.27
CA ILE A 42 -8.74 -2.63 13.76
C ILE A 42 -7.48 -3.40 13.43
N HIS A 43 -6.68 -3.72 14.46
CA HIS A 43 -5.53 -4.58 14.28
C HIS A 43 -6.06 -5.97 13.97
N ASP A 44 -6.08 -6.33 12.69
CA ASP A 44 -6.43 -7.65 12.21
C ASP A 44 -5.13 -8.45 11.99
N PRO A 45 -4.62 -9.18 13.00
CA PRO A 45 -3.38 -9.96 12.84
C PRO A 45 -3.55 -11.15 11.89
N PHE A 46 -4.76 -11.46 11.44
CA PHE A 46 -5.07 -12.60 10.57
C PHE A 46 -5.60 -12.19 9.19
N ASP A 47 -5.67 -10.89 8.87
CA ASP A 47 -6.17 -10.33 7.61
C ASP A 47 -7.55 -10.89 7.16
N LEU A 48 -8.38 -11.36 8.10
CA LEU A 48 -9.73 -11.89 7.84
C LEU A 48 -10.65 -10.85 7.19
N ALA A 49 -10.47 -9.57 7.52
CA ALA A 49 -11.24 -8.48 6.96
C ALA A 49 -10.84 -8.17 5.50
N ASP A 50 -9.55 -8.26 5.16
CA ASP A 50 -9.08 -8.06 3.78
C ASP A 50 -9.48 -9.26 2.89
N ASP A 51 -9.33 -10.50 3.39
CA ASP A 51 -9.72 -11.73 2.68
C ASP A 51 -11.24 -11.78 2.41
N ALA A 52 -12.06 -11.32 3.36
CA ALA A 52 -13.50 -11.19 3.18
C ALA A 52 -13.94 -9.98 2.32
N GLY A 53 -13.00 -9.16 1.83
CA GLY A 53 -13.28 -7.97 1.02
C GLY A 53 -13.97 -6.83 1.78
N LEU A 54 -13.85 -6.83 3.12
CA LEU A 54 -14.41 -5.82 4.02
C LEU A 54 -13.40 -4.72 4.39
N GLY A 55 -12.12 -4.94 4.10
CA GLY A 55 -11.05 -3.98 4.27
C GLY A 55 -11.03 -2.93 3.15
N GLU A 56 -10.84 -1.65 3.52
CA GLU A 56 -10.31 -0.67 2.58
C GLU A 56 -8.83 -0.99 2.38
N LYS A 57 -8.48 -1.65 1.27
CA LYS A 57 -7.08 -1.89 0.93
C LYS A 57 -6.37 -0.53 0.91
N PRO A 58 -5.33 -0.31 1.74
CA PRO A 58 -4.64 0.97 1.74
C PRO A 58 -4.19 1.27 0.30
N PRO A 59 -4.25 2.54 -0.14
CA PRO A 59 -3.76 2.88 -1.46
C PRO A 59 -2.33 2.35 -1.56
N PRO A 60 -1.96 1.69 -2.68
CA PRO A 60 -0.59 1.23 -2.87
C PRO A 60 0.34 2.41 -2.58
N ARG A 61 1.33 2.18 -1.70
CA ARG A 61 2.39 3.15 -1.47
C ARG A 61 3.16 3.25 -2.77
N PHE A 62 2.90 4.30 -3.53
CA PHE A 62 3.62 4.57 -4.76
C PHE A 62 4.92 5.25 -4.39
N ASP A 63 6.01 4.49 -4.48
CA ASP A 63 7.36 5.00 -4.20
C ASP A 63 7.83 6.02 -5.27
N GLY A 64 7.04 6.24 -6.32
CA GLY A 64 7.36 7.09 -7.48
C GLY A 64 7.90 6.28 -8.68
N SER A 65 8.06 4.96 -8.53
CA SER A 65 8.53 4.05 -9.59
C SER A 65 7.56 3.89 -10.76
N GLU A 66 6.34 4.44 -10.66
CA GLU A 66 5.35 4.48 -11.75
C GLU A 66 5.85 5.26 -12.97
N GLN A 67 6.68 6.28 -12.74
CA GLN A 67 7.24 7.12 -13.80
C GLN A 67 8.29 6.39 -14.64
N LEU A 68 8.80 5.25 -14.15
CA LEU A 68 9.78 4.43 -14.85
C LEU A 68 9.12 3.53 -15.88
N THR A 69 9.77 3.40 -17.03
CA THR A 69 9.46 2.38 -18.02
C THR A 69 9.72 0.97 -17.46
N PRO A 70 9.05 -0.07 -17.98
CA PRO A 70 9.27 -1.45 -17.52
C PRO A 70 10.74 -1.89 -17.61
N ALA A 71 11.46 -1.44 -18.64
CA ALA A 71 12.87 -1.76 -18.83
C ALA A 71 13.77 -1.13 -17.75
N GLU A 72 13.46 0.08 -17.30
CA GLU A 72 14.19 0.75 -16.22
C GLU A 72 13.93 0.06 -14.87
N ARG A 73 12.71 -0.41 -14.62
CA ARG A 73 12.39 -1.17 -13.40
C ARG A 73 13.18 -2.48 -13.33
N ILE A 74 13.23 -3.22 -14.44
CA ILE A 74 14.03 -4.45 -14.53
C ILE A 74 15.52 -4.13 -14.34
N ALA A 75 16.01 -3.01 -14.91
CA ALA A 75 17.40 -2.63 -14.77
C ALA A 75 17.78 -2.24 -13.33
N LEU A 76 16.89 -1.58 -12.59
CA LEU A 76 17.07 -1.30 -11.16
C LEU A 76 17.10 -2.59 -10.33
N ASP A 77 16.22 -3.55 -10.65
CA ASP A 77 16.18 -4.86 -9.99
C ASP A 77 17.49 -5.64 -10.21
N VAL A 78 18.00 -5.67 -11.46
CA VAL A 78 19.28 -6.32 -11.80
C VAL A 78 20.47 -5.68 -11.08
N LEU A 79 20.43 -4.36 -10.82
CA LEU A 79 21.45 -3.68 -10.03
C LEU A 79 21.19 -3.72 -8.52
N GLU A 80 20.09 -4.33 -8.08
CA GLU A 80 19.65 -4.40 -6.69
C GLU A 80 19.49 -3.00 -6.05
N LEU A 81 18.94 -2.04 -6.79
CA LEU A 81 18.70 -0.68 -6.34
C LEU A 81 17.20 -0.42 -6.17
N SER A 82 16.83 0.26 -5.08
CA SER A 82 15.47 0.76 -4.86
C SER A 82 15.30 2.18 -5.41
N TRP A 83 14.07 2.53 -5.74
CA TRP A 83 13.71 3.90 -6.10
C TRP A 83 13.38 4.71 -4.83
N PRO A 84 13.76 5.99 -4.70
CA PRO A 84 14.51 6.82 -5.65
C PRO A 84 16.04 6.61 -5.57
N SER A 85 16.69 6.43 -6.73
CA SER A 85 18.15 6.23 -6.85
C SER A 85 18.78 7.30 -7.75
N THR A 86 20.00 7.74 -7.44
CA THR A 86 20.74 8.73 -8.26
C THR A 86 21.65 8.07 -9.30
N ARG A 87 22.13 8.85 -10.28
CA ARG A 87 23.14 8.37 -11.24
C ARG A 87 24.47 8.01 -10.58
N ALA A 88 24.81 8.66 -9.47
CA ALA A 88 25.99 8.34 -8.68
C ALA A 88 25.88 6.94 -8.04
N ASP A 89 24.71 6.62 -7.48
CA ASP A 89 24.43 5.31 -6.85
C ASP A 89 24.45 4.17 -7.88
N VAL A 90 23.88 4.40 -9.06
CA VAL A 90 23.93 3.42 -10.16
C VAL A 90 25.39 3.12 -10.56
N LYS A 91 26.24 4.16 -10.59
CA LYS A 91 27.66 4.01 -10.96
C LYS A 91 28.49 3.34 -9.86
N SER A 92 28.22 3.61 -8.58
CA SER A 92 28.91 2.94 -7.48
C SER A 92 28.54 1.45 -7.46
N ARG A 93 27.23 1.14 -7.54
CA ARG A 93 26.73 -0.23 -7.51
C ARG A 93 27.20 -1.06 -8.69
N TYR A 94 27.21 -0.47 -9.89
CA TYR A 94 27.79 -1.10 -11.08
C TYR A 94 29.24 -1.53 -10.85
N LYS A 95 30.09 -0.67 -10.26
CA LYS A 95 31.49 -1.00 -10.00
C LYS A 95 31.65 -2.12 -8.97
N GLU A 96 30.77 -2.19 -7.98
CA GLU A 96 30.76 -3.27 -6.98
C GLU A 96 30.42 -4.61 -7.63
N LEU A 97 29.34 -4.64 -8.41
CA LEU A 97 28.88 -5.87 -9.08
C LEU A 97 29.88 -6.36 -10.13
N VAL A 98 30.53 -5.45 -10.87
CA VAL A 98 31.58 -5.83 -11.84
C VAL A 98 32.78 -6.45 -11.13
N LYS A 99 33.20 -5.93 -9.98
CA LYS A 99 34.30 -6.53 -9.20
C LYS A 99 33.92 -7.92 -8.68
N LEU A 100 32.67 -8.10 -8.25
CA LEU A 100 32.16 -9.38 -7.76
C LEU A 100 32.08 -10.43 -8.87
N HIS A 101 31.60 -10.04 -10.05
CA HIS A 101 31.39 -10.94 -11.18
C HIS A 101 32.54 -10.93 -12.21
N HIS A 102 33.71 -10.39 -11.86
CA HIS A 102 34.82 -10.28 -12.78
C HIS A 102 35.36 -11.67 -13.19
N PRO A 103 35.60 -11.93 -14.49
CA PRO A 103 36.05 -13.25 -14.96
C PRO A 103 37.42 -13.65 -14.41
N ASP A 104 38.28 -12.67 -14.07
CA ASP A 104 39.60 -12.91 -13.46
C ASP A 104 39.50 -13.45 -12.03
N ALA A 105 38.49 -13.00 -11.25
CA ALA A 105 38.28 -13.45 -9.89
C ALA A 105 37.51 -14.79 -9.84
N ASN A 106 36.60 -15.00 -10.80
CA ASN A 106 35.73 -16.19 -10.86
C ASN A 106 36.23 -17.28 -11.81
N GLY A 107 37.45 -17.17 -12.34
CA GLY A 107 38.10 -18.22 -13.12
C GLY A 107 37.35 -18.63 -14.40
N GLY A 108 36.58 -17.73 -15.00
CA GLY A 108 35.80 -18.00 -16.21
C GLY A 108 34.50 -18.80 -16.00
N ASP A 109 33.91 -18.72 -14.80
CA ASP A 109 32.58 -19.28 -14.55
C ASP A 109 31.51 -18.67 -15.49
N ARG A 110 30.75 -19.54 -16.15
CA ARG A 110 29.71 -19.14 -17.12
C ARG A 110 28.58 -18.37 -16.47
N ASP A 111 28.23 -18.71 -15.23
CA ASP A 111 27.13 -18.05 -14.52
C ASP A 111 27.49 -16.60 -14.15
N ALA A 112 28.76 -16.36 -13.79
CA ALA A 112 29.27 -15.02 -13.52
C ALA A 112 29.33 -14.17 -14.81
N GLU A 113 29.70 -14.78 -15.94
CA GLU A 113 29.71 -14.11 -17.24
C GLU A 113 28.31 -13.66 -17.66
N GLU A 114 27.31 -14.52 -17.49
CA GLU A 114 25.92 -14.20 -17.84
C GLU A 114 25.35 -13.07 -16.97
N LYS A 115 25.62 -13.10 -15.66
CA LYS A 115 25.26 -12.00 -14.76
C LYS A 115 25.94 -10.69 -15.15
N LEU A 116 27.22 -10.73 -15.52
CA LEU A 116 27.96 -9.54 -15.95
C LEU A 116 27.39 -8.94 -17.24
N LYS A 117 26.92 -9.76 -18.18
CA LYS A 117 26.19 -9.29 -19.37
C LYS A 117 24.89 -8.57 -19.00
N GLN A 118 24.10 -9.15 -18.10
CA GLN A 118 22.85 -8.54 -17.62
C GLN A 118 23.12 -7.19 -16.93
N ILE A 119 24.14 -7.12 -16.07
CA ILE A 119 24.57 -5.89 -15.40
C ILE A 119 24.98 -4.80 -16.39
N ASN A 120 25.74 -5.15 -17.44
CA ASN A 120 26.14 -4.20 -18.49
C ASN A 120 24.94 -3.68 -19.30
N ALA A 121 23.96 -4.55 -19.60
CA ALA A 121 22.73 -4.17 -20.28
C ALA A 121 21.90 -3.21 -19.40
N ALA A 122 21.71 -3.55 -18.12
CA ALA A 122 21.00 -2.73 -17.15
C ALA A 122 21.66 -1.37 -16.92
N TYR A 123 22.99 -1.31 -16.85
CA TYR A 123 23.71 -0.04 -16.75
C TYR A 123 23.52 0.84 -17.99
N SER A 124 23.49 0.24 -19.18
CA SER A 124 23.30 0.98 -20.43
C SER A 124 21.90 1.58 -20.55
N THR A 125 20.86 0.85 -20.11
CA THR A 125 19.49 1.35 -20.10
C THR A 125 19.30 2.49 -19.08
N LEU A 126 19.83 2.34 -17.87
CA LEU A 126 19.78 3.39 -16.84
C LEU A 126 20.65 4.60 -17.17
N ARG A 127 21.73 4.44 -17.94
CA ARG A 127 22.51 5.60 -18.39
C ARG A 127 21.76 6.42 -19.44
N ALA A 128 20.92 5.78 -20.25
CA ALA A 128 20.10 6.43 -21.27
C ALA A 128 18.82 7.05 -20.69
N SER A 129 18.42 6.70 -19.46
CA SER A 129 17.21 7.22 -18.84
C SER A 129 17.36 8.68 -18.38
N GLU A 130 16.35 9.47 -18.70
CA GLU A 130 16.22 10.87 -18.26
C GLU A 130 15.57 11.00 -16.87
N HIS A 131 14.93 9.92 -16.38
CA HIS A 131 14.19 9.92 -15.12
C HIS A 131 15.08 9.87 -13.87
N LEU A 132 16.34 9.45 -13.99
CA LEU A 132 17.29 9.46 -12.86
C LEU A 132 17.78 10.88 -12.57
N ALA A 133 17.65 11.29 -11.30
CA ALA A 133 18.21 12.55 -10.83
C ALA A 133 19.72 12.60 -11.08
N ALA A 134 20.18 13.68 -11.70
CA ALA A 134 21.58 14.00 -11.84
C ALA A 134 22.03 14.70 -10.55
N GLU A 135 22.51 13.92 -9.58
CA GLU A 135 23.33 14.41 -8.47
C GLU A 135 24.80 14.07 -8.71
#